data_AF-A0A220UCE4-F1
#
_entry.id   AF-A0A220UCE4-F1
#
_cell.length_a   1.000
_cell.length_b   1.000
_cell.length_c   1.000
_cell.angle_alpha   90.00
_cell.angle_beta   90.00
_cell.angle_gamma   90.00
#
_symmetry.space_group_name_H-M   'P 1'
#
loop_
_entity.id
_entity.type
_entity.pdbx_description
1 polymer ?
#
loop_
_entity_poly.entity_id
_entity_poly.type
_entity_poly.pdbx_seq_one_letter_code
_entity_poly.pdbx_strand_id
1 'polypeptide(L)'
;MQRLVGRLTLSGLTRGAFQSATLGYWVDHAVTGRGIATHAVRAAIAVAFGGLALHRLQAEVRLGNEASARVLERCGFAEFGLAPSYLRLGGDWADCRLFQLVDAHWQAEEPAPATVPGQTVVGPEVPALEETLDLYDAVGWGAYTAEPATLERALAGSLRVVTARRDGRLLGLARVVGDGVTIAYLQDVLVAPEAHRTGLGRRLVEAAFAPFGEVRQQVLLTDAEPGQRAFYESLGFVEAHDHEADLRSFVRLR
;
A
#
# COMPACT_ATOMS: atom_id res chain seq x y z
N MET A 1 -10.34 18.23 31.18
CA MET A 1 -8.95 18.43 30.73
C MET A 1 -8.35 17.08 30.37
N GLN A 2 -7.71 16.93 29.20
CA GLN A 2 -7.06 15.67 28.81
C GLN A 2 -5.68 15.58 29.49
N ARG A 3 -5.31 14.38 29.99
CA ARG A 3 -4.03 14.12 30.66
C ARG A 3 -3.23 13.08 29.86
N LEU A 4 -1.98 13.38 29.55
CA LEU A 4 -1.04 12.41 28.97
C LEU A 4 -0.69 11.34 30.02
N VAL A 5 -0.89 10.07 29.69
CA VAL A 5 -0.67 8.95 30.63
C VAL A 5 0.29 7.89 30.09
N GLY A 6 0.90 8.12 28.93
CA GLY A 6 1.87 7.21 28.33
C GLY A 6 2.35 7.69 26.97
N ARG A 7 3.34 6.99 26.43
CA ARG A 7 3.91 7.20 25.10
C ARG A 7 4.31 5.87 24.49
N LEU A 8 4.20 5.77 23.18
CA LEU A 8 4.80 4.73 22.36
C LEU A 8 5.60 5.36 21.22
N THR A 9 6.73 4.75 20.88
CA THR A 9 7.61 5.17 19.79
C THR A 9 8.01 3.95 18.96
N LEU A 10 7.94 4.07 17.64
CA LEU A 10 8.68 3.21 16.70
C LEU A 10 9.90 3.99 16.21
N SER A 11 11.09 3.39 16.30
CA SER A 11 12.36 4.03 15.95
C SER A 11 13.28 3.06 15.22
N GLY A 12 14.33 3.59 14.56
CA GLY A 12 15.33 2.75 13.90
C GLY A 12 14.77 1.93 12.73
N LEU A 13 13.80 2.49 11.99
CA LEU A 13 13.20 1.81 10.86
C LEU A 13 14.27 1.50 9.80
N THR A 14 14.44 0.21 9.51
CA THR A 14 15.43 -0.33 8.57
C THR A 14 14.72 -1.09 7.46
N ARG A 15 15.00 -0.76 6.20
CA ARG A 15 14.46 -1.42 4.99
C ARG A 15 15.42 -2.47 4.43
N GLY A 16 15.09 -3.06 3.28
CA GLY A 16 15.95 -4.03 2.58
C GLY A 16 15.91 -5.41 3.22
N ALA A 17 17.07 -6.00 3.51
CA ALA A 17 17.11 -7.36 4.05
C ALA A 17 16.51 -7.50 5.46
N PHE A 18 16.45 -6.40 6.24
CA PHE A 18 16.04 -6.47 7.65
C PHE A 18 14.57 -6.13 7.91
N GLN A 19 13.99 -5.18 7.14
CA GLN A 19 12.56 -4.77 7.20
C GLN A 19 12.01 -4.73 8.64
N SER A 20 12.64 -3.93 9.50
CA SER A 20 12.39 -3.96 10.95
C SER A 20 12.37 -2.56 11.57
N ALA A 21 11.72 -2.43 12.73
CA ALA A 21 11.82 -1.28 13.62
C ALA A 21 11.82 -1.70 15.09
N THR A 22 12.34 -0.82 15.95
CA THR A 22 12.35 -1.00 17.41
C THR A 22 11.18 -0.24 18.04
N LEU A 23 10.47 -0.90 18.96
CA LEU A 23 9.33 -0.41 19.69
C LEU A 23 9.73 -0.09 21.14
N GLY A 24 9.44 1.12 21.59
CA GLY A 24 9.60 1.55 22.98
C GLY A 24 8.34 2.22 23.52
N TYR A 25 8.01 2.01 24.79
CA TYR A 25 6.85 2.63 25.42
C TYR A 25 7.00 2.83 26.93
N TRP A 26 6.21 3.74 27.47
CA TRP A 26 6.02 3.89 28.92
C TRP A 26 4.57 4.29 29.23
N VAL A 27 4.11 3.96 30.42
CA VAL A 27 2.78 4.32 30.94
C VAL A 27 2.95 4.83 32.37
N ASP A 28 2.22 5.89 32.73
CA ASP A 28 2.18 6.43 34.09
C ASP A 28 1.80 5.32 35.07
N HIS A 29 2.62 5.15 36.11
CA HIS A 29 2.46 4.14 37.15
C HIS A 29 1.04 4.14 37.75
N ALA A 30 0.42 5.31 37.91
CA ALA A 30 -0.92 5.48 38.49
C ALA A 30 -2.05 4.80 37.69
N VAL A 31 -1.81 4.46 36.42
CA VAL A 31 -2.80 3.82 35.54
C VAL A 31 -2.32 2.51 34.93
N THR A 32 -1.24 1.94 35.48
CA THR A 32 -0.78 0.60 35.11
C THR A 32 -1.83 -0.47 35.43
N GLY A 33 -1.71 -1.66 34.81
CA GLY A 33 -2.66 -2.76 35.01
C GLY A 33 -4.00 -2.63 34.28
N ARG A 34 -4.28 -1.49 33.62
CA ARG A 34 -5.55 -1.23 32.90
C ARG A 34 -5.52 -1.58 31.41
N GLY A 35 -4.48 -2.24 30.93
CA GLY A 35 -4.34 -2.63 29.51
C GLY A 35 -3.92 -1.51 28.54
N ILE A 36 -3.62 -0.29 29.04
CA ILE A 36 -3.22 0.86 28.20
C ILE A 36 -2.00 0.52 27.32
N ALA A 37 -0.94 -0.02 27.92
CA ALA A 37 0.26 -0.41 27.17
C ALA A 37 -0.03 -1.47 26.11
N THR A 38 -0.82 -2.49 26.44
CA THR A 38 -1.25 -3.53 25.50
C THR A 38 -2.02 -2.95 24.32
N HIS A 39 -2.94 -2.01 24.56
CA HIS A 39 -3.69 -1.35 23.50
C HIS A 39 -2.77 -0.53 22.58
N ALA A 40 -1.85 0.25 23.17
CA ALA A 40 -0.89 1.04 22.41
C ALA A 40 0.03 0.14 21.55
N VAL A 41 0.56 -0.95 22.12
CA VAL A 41 1.42 -1.89 21.38
C VAL A 41 0.67 -2.53 20.22
N ARG A 42 -0.60 -2.94 20.41
CA ARG A 42 -1.42 -3.47 19.31
C ARG A 42 -1.65 -2.46 18.19
N ALA A 43 -1.89 -1.20 18.52
CA ALA A 43 -2.00 -0.14 17.53
C ALA A 43 -0.67 0.05 16.75
N ALA A 44 0.46 -0.03 17.43
CA ALA A 44 1.78 0.05 16.79
C ALA A 44 2.06 -1.14 15.86
N ILE A 45 1.66 -2.35 16.24
CA ILE A 45 1.75 -3.55 15.38
C ILE A 45 0.97 -3.32 14.09
N ALA A 46 -0.27 -2.81 14.17
CA ALA A 46 -1.09 -2.53 12.99
C ALA A 46 -0.44 -1.51 12.04
N VAL A 47 0.22 -0.47 12.58
CA VAL A 47 0.98 0.49 11.76
C VAL A 47 2.22 -0.16 11.16
N ALA A 48 2.96 -0.95 11.92
CA ALA A 48 4.22 -1.55 11.48
C ALA A 48 4.03 -2.58 10.36
N PHE A 49 3.05 -3.47 10.48
CA PHE A 49 2.81 -4.53 9.50
C PHE A 49 1.84 -4.11 8.40
N GLY A 50 0.91 -3.20 8.69
CA GLY A 50 0.01 -2.62 7.69
C GLY A 50 0.69 -1.49 6.92
N GLY A 51 0.60 -0.27 7.46
CA GLY A 51 1.02 0.94 6.74
C GLY A 51 2.52 1.00 6.40
N LEU A 52 3.39 0.36 7.20
CA LEU A 52 4.82 0.33 6.94
C LEU A 52 5.30 -0.97 6.29
N ALA A 53 4.47 -2.02 6.19
CA ALA A 53 4.82 -3.31 5.59
C ALA A 53 6.18 -3.88 6.07
N LEU A 54 6.48 -3.76 7.38
CA LEU A 54 7.69 -4.32 7.98
C LEU A 54 7.52 -5.83 8.21
N HIS A 55 8.61 -6.58 8.08
CA HIS A 55 8.67 -8.01 8.39
C HIS A 55 8.70 -8.26 9.91
N ARG A 56 9.35 -7.35 10.65
CA ARG A 56 9.67 -7.57 12.07
C ARG A 56 9.51 -6.31 12.91
N LEU A 57 9.10 -6.50 14.16
CA LEU A 57 9.28 -5.55 15.24
C LEU A 57 10.21 -6.12 16.30
N GLN A 58 11.02 -5.25 16.90
CA GLN A 58 11.86 -5.56 18.05
C GLN A 58 11.47 -4.69 19.24
N ALA A 59 11.71 -5.18 20.46
CA ALA A 59 11.55 -4.40 21.67
C ALA A 59 12.52 -4.91 22.73
N GLU A 60 13.03 -4.00 23.55
CA GLU A 60 13.97 -4.32 24.62
C GLU A 60 13.39 -3.95 25.98
N VAL A 61 13.51 -4.88 26.92
CA VAL A 61 12.97 -4.73 28.27
C VAL A 61 14.10 -4.89 29.26
N ARG A 62 14.31 -3.88 30.10
CA ARG A 62 15.28 -3.95 31.21
C ARG A 62 15.04 -5.22 32.03
N LEU A 63 16.10 -5.96 32.31
CA LEU A 63 16.06 -7.16 33.15
C LEU A 63 15.38 -6.82 34.50
N GLY A 64 14.41 -7.65 34.90
CA GLY A 64 13.57 -7.42 36.08
C GLY A 64 12.31 -6.57 35.86
N ASN A 65 12.08 -6.00 34.67
CA ASN A 65 10.81 -5.34 34.34
C ASN A 65 9.77 -6.33 33.77
N GLU A 66 9.26 -7.19 34.65
CA GLU A 66 8.28 -8.23 34.26
C GLU A 66 6.94 -7.68 33.77
N ALA A 67 6.58 -6.45 34.17
CA ALA A 67 5.34 -5.83 33.71
C ALA A 67 5.39 -5.55 32.20
N SER A 68 6.50 -5.00 31.69
CA SER A 68 6.70 -4.75 30.26
C SER A 68 6.88 -6.05 29.47
N ALA A 69 7.59 -7.04 30.02
CA ALA A 69 7.73 -8.35 29.39
C ALA A 69 6.35 -9.00 29.14
N ARG A 70 5.47 -9.03 30.16
CA ARG A 70 4.10 -9.56 30.03
C ARG A 70 3.25 -8.82 29.01
N VAL A 71 3.46 -7.50 28.83
CA VAL A 71 2.75 -6.74 27.80
C VAL A 71 3.17 -7.21 26.41
N LEU A 72 4.48 -7.40 26.18
CA LEU A 72 5.00 -7.89 24.90
C LEU A 72 4.53 -9.30 24.60
N GLU A 73 4.61 -10.22 25.57
CA GLU A 73 4.11 -11.61 25.46
C GLU A 73 2.62 -11.64 25.11
N ARG A 74 1.77 -10.82 25.75
CA ARG A 74 0.33 -10.69 25.44
C ARG A 74 0.04 -10.12 24.05
N CYS A 75 1.01 -9.44 23.45
CA CYS A 75 0.94 -8.91 22.10
C CYS A 75 1.61 -9.86 21.08
N GLY A 76 2.01 -11.06 21.49
CA GLY A 76 2.56 -12.09 20.62
C GLY A 76 4.07 -12.01 20.39
N PHE A 77 4.77 -11.09 21.07
CA PHE A 77 6.22 -11.05 20.97
C PHE A 77 6.85 -12.27 21.67
N ALA A 78 7.88 -12.84 21.05
CA ALA A 78 8.73 -13.88 21.62
C ALA A 78 10.06 -13.30 22.10
N GLU A 79 10.52 -13.72 23.27
CA GLU A 79 11.88 -13.43 23.73
C GLU A 79 12.89 -14.27 22.94
N PHE A 80 13.98 -13.64 22.49
CA PHE A 80 15.02 -14.32 21.69
C PHE A 80 16.43 -14.14 22.23
N GLY A 81 16.63 -13.36 23.30
CA GLY A 81 17.95 -13.21 23.90
C GLY A 81 18.01 -12.24 25.06
N LEU A 82 19.21 -12.17 25.64
CA LEU A 82 19.60 -11.24 26.68
C LEU A 82 20.83 -10.46 26.20
N ALA A 83 20.79 -9.13 26.33
CA ALA A 83 21.90 -8.25 26.00
C ALA A 83 22.44 -7.59 27.28
N PRO A 84 23.65 -7.96 27.74
CA PRO A 84 24.31 -7.30 28.85
C PRO A 84 24.68 -5.86 28.52
N SER A 85 24.55 -4.94 29.49
CA SER A 85 24.91 -3.52 29.34
C SER A 85 24.35 -2.86 28.07
N TYR A 86 23.08 -3.12 27.75
CA TYR A 86 22.48 -2.77 26.46
C TYR A 86 21.95 -1.34 26.37
N LEU A 87 21.21 -0.87 27.39
CA LEU A 87 20.64 0.48 27.42
C LEU A 87 21.10 1.26 28.64
N ARG A 88 21.42 2.54 28.44
CA ARG A 88 21.70 3.46 29.53
C ARG A 88 20.40 4.07 30.05
N LEU A 89 19.89 3.55 31.17
CA LEU A 89 18.61 3.95 31.77
C LEU A 89 18.85 4.50 33.17
N GLY A 90 18.37 5.72 33.45
CA GLY A 90 18.54 6.33 34.77
C GLY A 90 20.00 6.67 35.13
N GLY A 91 20.90 6.74 34.15
CA GLY A 91 22.32 7.08 34.34
C GLY A 91 23.28 5.89 34.20
N ASP A 92 22.78 4.66 34.37
CA ASP A 92 23.57 3.42 34.36
C ASP A 92 23.21 2.50 33.18
N TRP A 93 24.17 1.69 32.75
CA TRP A 93 23.94 0.65 31.75
C TRP A 93 23.19 -0.52 32.37
N ALA A 94 22.15 -0.99 31.68
CA ALA A 94 21.29 -2.06 32.15
C ALA A 94 21.20 -3.20 31.13
N ASP A 95 21.19 -4.42 31.66
CA ASP A 95 20.92 -5.63 30.89
C ASP A 95 19.48 -5.62 30.40
N CYS A 96 19.26 -6.06 29.16
CA CYS A 96 17.94 -6.06 28.54
C CYS A 96 17.59 -7.42 27.94
N ARG A 97 16.39 -7.89 28.23
CA ARG A 97 15.73 -8.99 27.49
C ARG A 97 15.28 -8.46 26.14
N LEU A 98 15.53 -9.23 25.08
CA LEU A 98 15.24 -8.86 23.70
C LEU A 98 14.02 -9.63 23.19
N PHE A 99 13.05 -8.90 22.67
CA PHE A 99 11.79 -9.44 22.16
C PHE A 99 11.63 -9.14 20.67
N GLN A 100 10.94 -10.05 19.97
CA GLN A 100 10.61 -9.89 18.57
C GLN A 100 9.17 -10.29 18.28
N LEU A 101 8.54 -9.62 17.32
CA LEU A 101 7.32 -10.07 16.66
C LEU A 101 7.60 -10.11 15.15
N VAL A 102 7.30 -11.24 14.52
CA VAL A 102 7.53 -11.46 13.09
C VAL A 102 6.18 -11.64 12.41
N ASP A 103 5.95 -10.94 11.30
CA ASP A 103 4.78 -11.14 10.48
C ASP A 103 4.97 -12.41 9.61
N ALA A 104 4.25 -13.47 9.97
CA ALA A 104 4.32 -14.76 9.28
C ALA A 104 3.76 -14.71 7.85
N HIS A 105 2.98 -13.69 7.51
CA HIS A 105 2.41 -13.49 6.18
C HIS A 105 3.18 -12.47 5.36
N TRP A 106 4.27 -11.94 5.90
CA TRP A 106 5.09 -10.98 5.19
C TRP A 106 5.64 -11.60 3.91
N GLN A 107 5.27 -11.01 2.78
CA GLN A 107 5.88 -11.28 1.50
C GLN A 107 6.87 -10.16 1.24
N ALA A 108 8.08 -10.51 0.79
CA ALA A 108 8.94 -9.50 0.24
C ALA A 108 8.19 -8.84 -0.92
N GLU A 109 8.16 -7.51 -0.94
CA GLU A 109 8.15 -6.83 -2.24
C GLU A 109 9.38 -7.37 -2.97
N GLU A 110 9.16 -8.30 -3.90
CA GLU A 110 10.22 -8.69 -4.80
C GLU A 110 10.72 -7.40 -5.45
N PRO A 111 12.03 -7.11 -5.40
CA PRO A 111 12.57 -6.05 -6.23
C PRO A 111 12.08 -6.35 -7.64
N ALA A 112 11.44 -5.36 -8.28
CA ALA A 112 10.89 -5.53 -9.62
C ALA A 112 11.91 -6.30 -10.48
N PRO A 113 11.49 -7.39 -11.15
CA PRO A 113 12.41 -8.29 -11.82
C PRO A 113 13.39 -7.48 -12.65
N ALA A 114 14.68 -7.83 -12.57
CA ALA A 114 15.73 -7.14 -13.31
C ALA A 114 15.25 -6.91 -14.74
N THR A 115 15.08 -5.64 -15.12
CA THR A 115 14.52 -5.27 -16.41
C THR A 115 15.44 -5.81 -17.49
N VAL A 116 14.97 -6.82 -18.23
CA VAL A 116 15.66 -7.22 -19.46
C VAL A 116 15.53 -6.04 -20.42
N PRO A 117 16.63 -5.51 -20.99
CA PRO A 117 16.57 -4.38 -21.90
C PRO A 117 15.53 -4.59 -23.01
N GLY A 118 14.65 -3.62 -23.21
CA GLY A 118 13.56 -3.69 -24.18
C GLY A 118 12.30 -4.46 -23.72
N GLN A 119 12.32 -5.15 -22.57
CA GLN A 119 11.13 -5.80 -22.02
C GLN A 119 10.22 -4.80 -21.32
N THR A 120 8.92 -4.87 -21.61
CA THR A 120 7.91 -4.11 -20.86
C THR A 120 7.44 -4.87 -19.62
N VAL A 121 7.77 -4.33 -18.46
CA VAL A 121 7.31 -4.81 -17.15
C VAL A 121 6.00 -4.10 -16.79
N VAL A 122 5.02 -4.86 -16.29
CA VAL A 122 3.74 -4.33 -15.82
C VAL A 122 3.60 -4.72 -14.35
N GLY A 123 3.34 -3.76 -13.47
CA GLY A 123 3.28 -4.01 -12.03
C GLY A 123 2.66 -2.88 -11.23
N PRO A 124 2.31 -3.12 -9.95
CA PRO A 124 1.77 -2.09 -9.08
C PRO A 124 2.85 -1.06 -8.76
N GLU A 125 2.56 0.21 -9.05
CA GLU A 125 3.47 1.32 -8.80
C GLU A 125 2.65 2.62 -8.90
N VAL A 126 2.91 3.58 -8.01
CA VAL A 126 2.48 4.96 -8.22
C VAL A 126 3.68 5.70 -8.85
N PRO A 127 3.59 6.10 -10.14
CA PRO A 127 4.70 6.77 -10.80
C PRO A 127 4.93 8.18 -10.26
N ALA A 128 6.10 8.76 -10.57
CA ALA A 128 6.36 10.16 -10.26
C ALA A 128 5.39 11.08 -11.01
N LEU A 129 5.08 12.24 -10.41
CA LEU A 129 4.11 13.16 -10.99
C LEU A 129 4.54 13.66 -12.38
N GLU A 130 5.82 13.99 -12.56
CA GLU A 130 6.36 14.52 -13.82
C GLU A 130 6.12 13.57 -15.01
N GLU A 131 6.55 12.32 -14.91
CA GLU A 131 6.33 11.31 -15.96
C GLU A 131 4.85 10.95 -16.15
N THR A 132 4.04 11.12 -15.11
CA THR A 132 2.58 10.94 -15.22
C THR A 132 2.01 12.02 -16.12
N LEU A 133 2.36 13.29 -15.89
CA LEU A 133 1.89 14.41 -16.70
C LEU A 133 2.27 14.20 -18.18
N ASP A 134 3.52 13.80 -18.43
CA ASP A 134 3.99 13.47 -19.79
C ASP A 134 3.14 12.40 -20.48
N LEU A 135 2.78 11.33 -19.76
CA LEU A 135 1.94 10.26 -20.30
C LEU A 135 0.51 10.73 -20.60
N TYR A 136 -0.11 11.51 -19.71
CA TYR A 136 -1.46 12.04 -19.90
C TYR A 136 -1.50 13.00 -21.10
N ASP A 137 -0.51 13.87 -21.23
CA ASP A 137 -0.40 14.79 -22.36
C ASP A 137 -0.17 14.02 -23.67
N ALA A 138 0.67 12.98 -23.67
CA ALA A 138 0.93 12.13 -24.84
C ALA A 138 -0.30 11.41 -25.39
N VAL A 139 -1.31 11.14 -24.55
CA VAL A 139 -2.59 10.53 -24.97
C VAL A 139 -3.71 11.56 -25.18
N GLY A 140 -3.39 12.86 -25.12
CA GLY A 140 -4.34 13.94 -25.38
C GLY A 140 -5.27 14.27 -24.21
N TRP A 141 -4.95 13.84 -22.98
CA TRP A 141 -5.77 13.99 -21.78
C TRP A 141 -5.34 15.19 -20.92
N GLY A 142 -4.89 16.28 -21.57
CA GLY A 142 -4.35 17.47 -20.88
C GLY A 142 -5.33 18.20 -19.96
N ALA A 143 -6.64 17.89 -20.02
CA ALA A 143 -7.60 18.40 -19.05
C ALA A 143 -7.32 17.90 -17.62
N TYR A 144 -6.80 16.67 -17.47
CA TYR A 144 -6.44 16.09 -16.17
C TYR A 144 -5.11 16.64 -15.63
N THR A 145 -4.26 17.23 -16.49
CA THR A 145 -2.96 17.79 -16.13
C THR A 145 -3.03 19.29 -15.80
N ALA A 146 -4.18 19.94 -15.99
CA ALA A 146 -4.41 21.35 -15.68
C ALA A 146 -4.18 21.70 -14.19
N GLU A 147 -4.42 20.74 -13.29
CA GLU A 147 -4.14 20.87 -11.86
C GLU A 147 -3.31 19.67 -11.36
N PRO A 148 -1.95 19.72 -11.48
CA PRO A 148 -1.09 18.58 -11.17
C PRO A 148 -1.25 18.04 -9.74
N ALA A 149 -1.45 18.94 -8.76
CA ALA A 149 -1.66 18.54 -7.37
C ALA A 149 -2.97 17.74 -7.17
N THR A 150 -3.97 17.94 -8.03
CA THR A 150 -5.21 17.16 -8.01
C THR A 150 -4.99 15.77 -8.57
N LEU A 151 -4.22 15.64 -9.65
CA LEU A 151 -3.83 14.34 -10.21
C LEU A 151 -2.98 13.53 -9.22
N GLU A 152 -2.00 14.15 -8.56
CA GLU A 152 -1.17 13.49 -7.55
C GLU A 152 -2.01 12.90 -6.40
N ARG A 153 -2.96 13.69 -5.87
CA ARG A 153 -3.90 13.19 -4.84
C ARG A 153 -4.80 12.07 -5.37
N ALA A 154 -5.22 12.13 -6.64
CA ALA A 154 -6.07 11.10 -7.24
C ALA A 154 -5.33 9.77 -7.41
N LEU A 155 -4.05 9.80 -7.80
CA LEU A 155 -3.20 8.62 -7.85
C LEU A 155 -3.01 8.02 -6.46
N ALA A 156 -2.65 8.84 -5.47
CA ALA A 156 -2.46 8.40 -4.09
C ALA A 156 -3.73 7.84 -3.44
N GLY A 157 -4.91 8.35 -3.82
CA GLY A 157 -6.21 7.90 -3.33
C GLY A 157 -6.83 6.74 -4.09
N SER A 158 -6.17 6.21 -5.12
CA SER A 158 -6.69 5.08 -5.89
C SER A 158 -6.50 3.77 -5.11
N LEU A 159 -7.43 2.82 -5.25
CA LEU A 159 -7.29 1.49 -4.65
C LEU A 159 -6.08 0.75 -5.22
N ARG A 160 -5.79 0.97 -6.49
CA ARG A 160 -4.63 0.40 -7.18
C ARG A 160 -4.22 1.26 -8.36
N VAL A 161 -2.92 1.47 -8.49
CA VAL A 161 -2.28 2.02 -9.69
C VAL A 161 -1.30 0.97 -10.21
N VAL A 162 -1.35 0.71 -11.52
CA VAL A 162 -0.46 -0.21 -12.22
C VAL A 162 0.22 0.56 -13.35
N THR A 163 1.53 0.43 -13.44
CA THR A 163 2.34 1.03 -14.51
C THR A 163 2.83 -0.04 -15.48
N ALA A 164 3.14 0.41 -16.70
CA ALA A 164 3.92 -0.33 -17.66
C ALA A 164 5.22 0.42 -17.92
N ARG A 165 6.37 -0.20 -17.65
CA ARG A 165 7.70 0.39 -17.88
C ARG A 165 8.52 -0.40 -18.87
N ARG A 166 9.27 0.30 -19.72
CA ARG A 166 10.34 -0.27 -20.56
C ARG A 166 11.57 0.60 -20.44
N ASP A 167 12.69 0.01 -20.04
CA ASP A 167 13.97 0.71 -19.88
C ASP A 167 13.85 1.97 -18.99
N GLY A 168 13.06 1.87 -17.91
CA GLY A 168 12.77 2.97 -16.98
C GLY A 168 11.67 3.93 -17.44
N ARG A 169 11.33 3.95 -18.73
CA ARG A 169 10.30 4.85 -19.28
C ARG A 169 8.89 4.34 -19.00
N LEU A 170 8.01 5.22 -18.52
CA LEU A 170 6.58 4.95 -18.37
C LEU A 170 5.90 4.91 -19.75
N LEU A 171 5.33 3.76 -20.10
CA LEU A 171 4.61 3.52 -21.36
C LEU A 171 3.11 3.38 -21.19
N GLY A 172 2.63 3.23 -19.96
CA GLY A 172 1.21 3.13 -19.68
C GLY A 172 0.89 3.07 -18.20
N LEU A 173 -0.36 3.37 -17.89
CA LEU A 173 -0.90 3.45 -16.54
C LEU A 173 -2.34 2.96 -16.57
N ALA A 174 -2.73 2.15 -15.59
CA ALA A 174 -4.13 1.89 -15.29
C ALA A 174 -4.39 2.07 -13.81
N ARG A 175 -5.55 2.61 -13.44
CA ARG A 175 -5.93 2.74 -12.02
C ARG A 175 -7.38 2.39 -11.73
N VAL A 176 -7.57 1.85 -10.53
CA VAL A 176 -8.87 1.43 -10.00
C VAL A 176 -9.20 2.27 -8.76
N VAL A 177 -10.45 2.70 -8.64
CA VAL A 177 -11.03 3.40 -7.48
C VAL A 177 -12.28 2.65 -6.99
N GLY A 178 -12.75 2.92 -5.78
CA GLY A 178 -13.95 2.27 -5.21
C GLY A 178 -13.76 1.90 -3.75
N ASP A 179 -14.46 0.85 -3.31
CA ASP A 179 -14.29 0.27 -1.97
C ASP A 179 -13.49 -1.04 -1.95
N GLY A 180 -13.23 -1.63 -3.13
CA GLY A 180 -12.42 -2.84 -3.28
C GLY A 180 -13.11 -4.12 -2.79
N VAL A 181 -14.38 -4.05 -2.39
CA VAL A 181 -15.15 -5.17 -1.83
C VAL A 181 -16.47 -5.36 -2.56
N THR A 182 -17.22 -4.28 -2.81
CA THR A 182 -18.50 -4.32 -3.53
C THR A 182 -18.41 -3.70 -4.91
N ILE A 183 -17.52 -2.72 -5.10
CA ILE A 183 -17.30 -2.02 -6.35
C ILE A 183 -15.82 -1.70 -6.61
N ALA A 184 -15.38 -1.96 -7.83
CA ALA A 184 -14.09 -1.59 -8.38
C ALA A 184 -14.31 -0.88 -9.72
N TYR A 185 -13.96 0.40 -9.78
CA TYR A 185 -14.16 1.25 -10.94
C TYR A 185 -12.82 1.48 -11.64
N LEU A 186 -12.69 1.03 -12.88
CA LEU A 186 -11.54 1.35 -13.74
C LEU A 186 -11.65 2.80 -14.17
N GLN A 187 -10.79 3.63 -13.60
CA GLN A 187 -10.89 5.06 -13.77
C GLN A 187 -10.09 5.54 -14.97
N ASP A 188 -8.80 5.23 -15.02
CA ASP A 188 -7.94 5.63 -16.14
C ASP A 188 -7.23 4.41 -16.72
N VAL A 189 -7.11 4.36 -18.04
CA VAL A 189 -6.28 3.43 -18.80
C VAL A 189 -5.57 4.22 -19.90
N LEU A 190 -4.26 4.37 -19.75
CA LEU A 190 -3.42 5.16 -20.63
C LEU A 190 -2.34 4.24 -21.20
N VAL A 191 -2.14 4.33 -22.51
CA VAL A 191 -1.04 3.66 -23.21
C VAL A 191 -0.41 4.69 -24.13
N ALA A 192 0.90 4.87 -24.02
CA ALA A 192 1.65 5.77 -24.89
C ALA A 192 1.45 5.36 -26.37
N PRO A 193 1.27 6.31 -27.31
CA PRO A 193 0.95 6.00 -28.71
C PRO A 193 1.89 4.98 -29.38
N GLU A 194 3.19 5.03 -29.08
CA GLU A 194 4.19 4.09 -29.59
C GLU A 194 4.03 2.65 -29.09
N ALA A 195 3.28 2.45 -28.00
CA ALA A 195 3.02 1.14 -27.40
C ALA A 195 1.61 0.61 -27.72
N HIS A 196 0.84 1.29 -28.57
CA HIS A 196 -0.47 0.84 -29.02
C HIS A 196 -0.39 -0.46 -29.84
N ARG A 197 -1.46 -1.25 -29.82
CA ARG A 197 -1.59 -2.53 -30.55
C ARG A 197 -0.52 -3.59 -30.21
N THR A 198 0.13 -3.47 -29.05
CA THR A 198 1.09 -4.46 -28.51
C THR A 198 0.47 -5.42 -27.48
N GLY A 199 -0.82 -5.24 -27.15
CA GLY A 199 -1.49 -5.93 -26.04
C GLY A 199 -1.25 -5.29 -24.66
N LEU A 200 -0.52 -4.16 -24.59
CA LEU A 200 -0.19 -3.53 -23.31
C LEU A 200 -1.41 -3.03 -22.52
N GLY A 201 -2.41 -2.48 -23.20
CA GLY A 201 -3.66 -2.05 -22.56
C GLY A 201 -4.37 -3.19 -21.83
N ARG A 202 -4.49 -4.37 -22.47
CA ARG A 202 -5.05 -5.58 -21.84
C ARG A 202 -4.28 -5.95 -20.58
N ARG A 203 -2.95 -6.05 -20.68
CA ARG A 203 -2.08 -6.40 -19.53
C ARG A 203 -2.23 -5.42 -18.37
N LEU A 204 -2.36 -4.13 -18.65
CA LEU A 204 -2.60 -3.09 -17.65
C LEU A 204 -3.94 -3.28 -16.94
N VAL A 205 -5.03 -3.48 -17.70
CA VAL A 205 -6.37 -3.67 -17.11
C VAL A 205 -6.44 -4.96 -16.30
N GLU A 206 -5.92 -6.07 -16.81
CA GLU A 206 -5.86 -7.35 -16.10
C GLU A 206 -5.06 -7.22 -14.80
N ALA A 207 -3.89 -6.58 -14.83
CA ALA A 207 -3.07 -6.36 -13.63
C ALA A 207 -3.70 -5.37 -12.63
N ALA A 208 -4.50 -4.41 -13.12
CA ALA A 208 -5.23 -3.46 -12.29
C ALA A 208 -6.41 -4.13 -11.58
N PHE A 209 -7.09 -5.09 -12.22
CA PHE A 209 -8.19 -5.84 -11.62
C PHE A 209 -7.79 -7.12 -10.90
N ALA A 210 -6.56 -7.59 -11.03
CA ALA A 210 -6.12 -8.87 -10.44
C ALA A 210 -6.50 -9.06 -8.95
N PRO A 211 -6.41 -8.04 -8.07
CA PRO A 211 -6.83 -8.20 -6.67
C PRO A 211 -8.36 -8.13 -6.43
N PHE A 212 -9.12 -7.72 -7.45
CA PHE A 212 -10.55 -7.41 -7.36
C PHE A 212 -11.43 -8.40 -8.14
N GLY A 213 -10.90 -9.57 -8.52
CA GLY A 213 -11.62 -10.56 -9.34
C GLY A 213 -12.96 -11.00 -8.77
N GLU A 214 -13.08 -11.03 -7.43
CA GLU A 214 -14.32 -11.42 -6.71
C GLU A 214 -15.25 -10.23 -6.42
N VAL A 215 -14.85 -8.99 -6.74
CA VAL A 215 -15.66 -7.79 -6.50
C VAL A 215 -16.87 -7.81 -7.44
N ARG A 216 -18.07 -7.77 -6.85
CA ARG A 216 -19.34 -7.92 -7.57
C ARG A 216 -19.50 -6.95 -8.74
N GLN A 217 -19.11 -5.69 -8.57
CA GLN A 217 -19.27 -4.66 -9.60
C GLN A 217 -17.91 -4.17 -10.08
N GLN A 218 -17.54 -4.56 -11.31
CA GLN A 218 -16.40 -3.97 -12.03
C GLN A 218 -16.95 -3.08 -13.13
N VAL A 219 -16.65 -1.79 -13.06
CA VAL A 219 -17.30 -0.77 -13.90
C VAL A 219 -16.28 0.20 -14.48
N LEU A 220 -16.62 0.81 -15.61
CA LEU A 220 -15.82 1.86 -16.26
C LEU A 220 -16.74 2.79 -17.06
N LEU A 221 -16.23 3.97 -17.39
CA LEU A 221 -16.78 4.84 -18.43
C LEU A 221 -15.69 5.13 -19.44
N THR A 222 -16.04 5.09 -20.72
CA THR A 222 -15.14 5.42 -21.82
C THR A 222 -15.89 6.27 -22.86
N ASP A 223 -15.15 6.92 -23.75
CA ASP A 223 -15.74 7.65 -24.87
C ASP A 223 -16.43 6.69 -25.87
N ALA A 224 -17.19 7.26 -26.81
CA ALA A 224 -17.96 6.49 -27.78
C ALA A 224 -17.14 6.07 -29.02
N GLU A 225 -15.81 6.01 -28.93
CA GLU A 225 -14.98 5.54 -30.05
C GLU A 225 -15.17 4.03 -30.28
N PRO A 226 -15.45 3.58 -31.53
CA PRO A 226 -15.71 2.17 -31.82
C PRO A 226 -14.61 1.20 -31.35
N GLY A 227 -13.34 1.66 -31.31
CA GLY A 227 -12.21 0.87 -30.85
C GLY A 227 -12.23 0.56 -29.34
N GLN A 228 -12.76 1.49 -28.53
CA GLN A 228 -12.85 1.33 -27.07
C GLN A 228 -13.85 0.24 -26.69
N ARG A 229 -15.02 0.23 -27.36
CA ARG A 229 -16.05 -0.79 -27.12
C ARG A 229 -15.52 -2.20 -27.35
N ALA A 230 -14.97 -2.46 -28.53
CA ALA A 230 -14.42 -3.78 -28.87
C ALA A 230 -13.27 -4.19 -27.93
N PHE A 231 -12.46 -3.23 -27.49
CA PHE A 231 -11.39 -3.48 -26.52
C PHE A 231 -11.94 -3.96 -25.18
N TYR A 232 -12.88 -3.22 -24.56
CA TYR A 232 -13.43 -3.60 -23.26
C TYR A 232 -14.31 -4.85 -23.32
N GLU A 233 -15.06 -5.06 -24.40
CA GLU A 233 -15.79 -6.31 -24.63
C GLU A 233 -14.83 -7.53 -24.66
N SER A 234 -13.65 -7.39 -25.27
CA SER A 234 -12.64 -8.46 -25.29
C SER A 234 -12.05 -8.80 -23.91
N LEU A 235 -12.25 -7.92 -22.93
CA LEU A 235 -11.86 -8.09 -21.53
C LEU A 235 -13.02 -8.60 -20.66
N GLY A 236 -14.19 -8.84 -21.26
CA GLY A 236 -15.38 -9.36 -20.56
C GLY A 236 -16.31 -8.28 -19.98
N PHE A 237 -16.06 -6.99 -20.26
CA PHE A 237 -17.02 -5.95 -19.95
C PHE A 237 -18.19 -5.99 -20.94
N VAL A 238 -19.38 -5.64 -20.45
CA VAL A 238 -20.58 -5.50 -21.28
C VAL A 238 -21.06 -4.06 -21.15
N GLU A 239 -21.38 -3.42 -22.27
CA GLU A 239 -21.99 -2.09 -22.26
C GLU A 239 -23.28 -2.13 -21.45
N ALA A 240 -23.53 -1.14 -20.58
CA ALA A 240 -24.64 -1.20 -19.62
C ALA A 240 -26.01 -1.46 -20.30
N HIS A 241 -26.21 -0.91 -21.51
CA HIS A 241 -27.42 -1.12 -22.30
C HIS A 241 -27.60 -2.56 -22.78
N ASP A 242 -26.50 -3.28 -23.00
CA ASP A 242 -26.47 -4.64 -23.53
C ASP A 242 -26.45 -5.71 -22.42
N HIS A 243 -26.44 -5.30 -21.15
CA HIS A 243 -26.42 -6.21 -20.01
C HIS A 243 -27.82 -6.79 -19.74
N GLU A 244 -27.91 -8.11 -19.50
CA GLU A 244 -29.18 -8.83 -19.24
C GLU A 244 -30.01 -8.31 -18.05
N ALA A 245 -29.41 -7.46 -17.20
CA ALA A 245 -30.07 -6.89 -16.03
C ALA A 245 -30.73 -5.53 -16.33
N ASP A 246 -30.84 -5.14 -17.61
CA ASP A 246 -31.41 -3.89 -18.10
C ASP A 246 -30.81 -2.64 -17.40
N LEU A 247 -29.49 -2.58 -17.31
CA LEU A 247 -28.77 -1.53 -16.58
C LEU A 247 -28.81 -0.19 -17.33
N ARG A 248 -28.80 0.91 -16.55
CA ARG A 248 -28.67 2.28 -17.08
C ARG A 248 -27.58 3.03 -16.33
N SER A 249 -26.68 3.66 -17.09
CA SER A 249 -25.66 4.56 -16.56
C SER A 249 -26.12 6.01 -16.66
N PHE A 250 -25.99 6.77 -15.58
CA PHE A 250 -26.26 8.20 -15.55
C PHE A 250 -24.97 8.94 -15.21
N VAL A 251 -24.56 9.89 -16.06
CA VAL A 251 -23.28 10.61 -15.90
C VAL A 251 -23.56 12.11 -15.84
N ARG A 252 -22.90 12.79 -14.90
CA ARG A 252 -22.90 14.25 -14.79
C ARG A 252 -21.47 14.75 -14.75
N LEU A 253 -21.03 15.35 -15.85
CA LEU A 253 -19.73 16.04 -15.96
C LEU A 253 -19.90 17.51 -15.54
N ARG A 254 -18.89 18.08 -14.89
CA ARG A 254 -18.87 19.49 -14.46
C ARG A 254 -17.54 20.12 -14.83
#